data_AF-A0A7C9AWW4-F1
#
_entry.id   AF-A0A7C9AWW4-F1
#
_cell.length_a   1.000
_cell.length_b   1.000
_cell.length_c   1.000
_cell.angle_alpha   90.00
_cell.angle_beta   90.00
_cell.angle_gamma   90.00
#
_symmetry.space_group_name_H-M   'P 1'
#
loop_
_entity.id
_entity.type
_entity.pdbx_description
1 polymer ?
#
loop_
_entity_poly.entity_id
_entity_poly.type
_entity_poly.pdbx_seq_one_letter_code
_entity_poly.pdbx_strand_id
1 'polypeptide(L)'
;ADFRKLSAGAGLVGLTLWLDHMQDASLEGSPESPKSIVLITGTAEYNMVSLNSTLKAFLWEMGAPFLPCKTRTGILVAKAHSLKMWLKDSPFCFDLELKNAPSVPQLNSMQLVEGCFIRRGLVPAFKDIISRLGEVYPKKFAKLALLSDQMREKAIQIDMEGKKMKLKHLPRKVPQSQERRWQHPKRRFIRRTVPSHAKKILPENPGRR
;
A
#
# COMPACT_ATOMS: atom_id res chain seq x y z
N ALA A 1 1.75 -1.80 12.39
CA ALA A 1 3.07 -2.16 12.96
C ALA A 1 3.87 -0.88 13.25
N ASP A 2 4.66 -0.86 14.31
CA ASP A 2 5.50 0.28 14.70
C ASP A 2 6.97 -0.16 14.75
N PHE A 3 7.81 0.47 13.93
CA PHE A 3 9.22 0.15 13.74
C PHE A 3 10.15 1.29 14.21
N ARG A 4 9.63 2.39 14.77
CA ARG A 4 10.39 3.64 15.06
C ARG A 4 11.67 3.49 15.88
N LYS A 5 11.81 2.41 16.65
CA LYS A 5 12.96 2.15 17.54
C LYS A 5 13.89 1.07 17.02
N LEU A 6 13.69 0.59 15.79
CA LEU A 6 14.51 -0.44 15.19
C LEU A 6 15.57 0.19 14.29
N SER A 7 16.73 -0.48 14.20
CA SER A 7 17.69 -0.20 13.13
C SER A 7 17.09 -0.59 11.78
N ALA A 8 17.64 -0.06 10.68
CA ALA A 8 17.16 -0.38 9.34
C ALA A 8 17.18 -1.89 9.04
N GLY A 9 18.22 -2.61 9.48
CA GLY A 9 18.31 -4.06 9.34
C GLY A 9 17.27 -4.82 10.17
N ALA A 10 17.12 -4.48 11.46
CA ALA A 10 16.10 -5.09 12.31
C ALA A 10 14.67 -4.77 11.83
N GLY A 11 14.46 -3.57 11.31
CA GLY A 11 13.20 -3.16 10.71
C GLY A 11 12.85 -3.97 9.46
N LEU A 12 13.83 -4.29 8.60
CA LEU A 12 13.61 -5.17 7.45
C LEU A 12 13.20 -6.57 7.89
N VAL A 13 13.93 -7.18 8.83
CA VAL A 13 13.59 -8.50 9.36
C VAL A 13 12.19 -8.50 9.98
N GLY A 14 11.89 -7.51 10.83
CA GLY A 14 10.58 -7.36 11.45
C GLY A 14 9.46 -7.12 10.45
N LEU A 15 9.72 -6.39 9.35
CA LEU A 15 8.74 -6.19 8.29
C LEU A 15 8.47 -7.49 7.52
N THR A 16 9.50 -8.26 7.19
CA THR A 16 9.36 -9.53 6.48
C THR A 16 8.53 -10.53 7.30
N LEU A 17 8.85 -10.69 8.59
CA LEU A 17 8.05 -11.53 9.50
C LEU A 17 6.62 -11.02 9.65
N TRP A 18 6.43 -9.70 9.72
CA TRP A 18 5.09 -9.13 9.80
C TRP A 18 4.26 -9.38 8.53
N LEU A 19 4.88 -9.33 7.35
CA LEU A 19 4.20 -9.62 6.08
C LEU A 19 3.80 -11.09 5.97
N ASP A 20 4.65 -11.99 6.45
CA ASP A 20 4.39 -13.43 6.55
C ASP A 20 3.15 -13.73 7.41
N HIS A 21 3.12 -13.22 8.65
CA HIS A 21 1.94 -13.32 9.51
C HIS A 21 0.68 -12.71 8.90
N MET A 22 0.80 -11.61 8.15
CA MET A 22 -0.34 -10.99 7.48
C MET A 22 -0.84 -11.82 6.30
N GLN A 23 0.02 -12.60 5.65
CA GLN A 23 -0.33 -13.51 4.58
C GLN A 23 -1.15 -14.68 5.11
N ASP A 24 -0.69 -15.33 6.19
CA ASP A 24 -1.44 -16.39 6.88
C ASP A 24 -2.84 -15.91 7.27
N ALA A 25 -2.92 -14.75 7.96
CA ALA A 25 -4.19 -14.13 8.33
C ALA A 25 -5.09 -13.81 7.11
N SER A 26 -4.49 -13.46 5.97
CA SER A 26 -5.23 -13.17 4.74
C SER A 26 -5.81 -14.42 4.09
N LEU A 27 -5.12 -15.56 4.22
CA LEU A 27 -5.54 -16.88 3.73
C LEU A 27 -6.64 -17.47 4.64
N GLU A 28 -6.41 -17.48 5.95
CA GLU A 28 -7.37 -17.95 6.96
C GLU A 28 -8.63 -17.08 7.04
N GLY A 29 -8.50 -15.80 6.67
CA GLY A 29 -9.61 -14.84 6.70
C GLY A 29 -9.90 -14.27 8.09
N SER A 30 -9.03 -14.54 9.07
CA SER A 30 -9.07 -14.02 10.43
C SER A 30 -7.69 -13.49 10.83
N PRO A 31 -7.58 -12.30 11.46
CA PRO A 31 -8.65 -11.39 11.86
C PRO A 31 -9.29 -10.61 10.70
N GLU A 32 -10.48 -10.04 10.94
CA GLU A 32 -11.15 -9.17 9.96
C GLU A 32 -10.26 -7.96 9.63
N SER A 33 -9.96 -7.82 8.34
CA SER A 33 -9.03 -6.80 7.88
C SER A 33 -9.56 -5.37 8.15
N PRO A 34 -8.80 -4.51 8.86
CA PRO A 34 -9.23 -3.15 9.16
C PRO A 34 -9.38 -2.32 7.87
N LYS A 35 -9.98 -1.13 7.92
CA LYS A 35 -10.14 -0.30 6.70
C LYS A 35 -8.81 0.07 6.03
N SER A 36 -7.77 0.32 6.83
CA SER A 36 -6.42 0.67 6.37
C SER A 36 -5.38 0.18 7.37
N ILE A 37 -4.22 -0.18 6.87
CA ILE A 37 -3.09 -0.65 7.65
C ILE A 37 -1.99 0.41 7.60
N VAL A 38 -1.37 0.65 8.75
CA VAL A 38 -0.38 1.70 8.94
C VAL A 38 0.92 1.08 9.46
N LEU A 39 2.02 1.44 8.80
CA LEU A 39 3.38 1.17 9.25
C LEU A 39 3.99 2.47 9.73
N ILE A 40 4.43 2.50 10.97
CA ILE A 40 5.08 3.67 11.57
C ILE A 40 6.58 3.41 11.53
N THR A 41 7.30 4.14 10.69
CA THR A 41 8.75 4.00 10.53
C THR A 41 9.51 5.10 11.25
N GLY A 42 8.85 6.23 11.52
CA GLY A 42 9.51 7.43 12.01
C GLY A 42 10.40 8.07 10.94
N THR A 43 11.13 9.11 11.36
CA THR A 43 12.07 9.88 10.54
C THR A 43 13.50 9.77 11.05
N ALA A 44 13.76 8.83 11.97
CA ALA A 44 15.07 8.65 12.56
C ALA A 44 16.04 8.03 11.54
N GLU A 45 17.26 8.54 11.54
CA GLU A 45 18.37 8.01 10.76
C GLU A 45 19.46 7.58 11.73
N TYR A 46 19.95 6.36 11.54
CA TYR A 46 21.04 5.79 12.34
C TYR A 46 22.17 5.42 11.41
N ASN A 47 23.40 5.86 11.72
CA ASN A 47 24.59 5.60 10.90
C ASN A 47 24.41 6.00 9.42
N MET A 48 23.76 7.14 9.15
CA MET A 48 23.41 7.60 7.79
C MET A 48 22.46 6.65 7.03
N VAL A 49 21.73 5.79 7.74
CA VAL A 49 20.74 4.88 7.16
C VAL A 49 19.35 5.24 7.67
N SER A 50 18.43 5.55 6.75
CA SER A 50 17.04 5.87 7.06
C SER A 50 16.19 4.59 7.07
N LEU A 51 15.54 4.33 8.20
CA LEU A 51 14.58 3.22 8.31
C LEU A 51 13.40 3.43 7.36
N ASN A 52 12.88 4.65 7.25
CA ASN A 52 11.75 4.96 6.37
C ASN A 52 12.09 4.68 4.91
N SER A 53 13.23 5.19 4.43
CA SER A 53 13.67 4.98 3.04
C SER A 53 13.96 3.50 2.76
N THR A 54 14.57 2.79 3.71
CA THR A 54 14.86 1.36 3.58
C THR A 54 13.57 0.52 3.45
N LEU A 55 12.60 0.70 4.34
CA LEU A 55 11.34 -0.04 4.27
C LEU A 55 10.51 0.36 3.04
N LYS A 56 10.54 1.64 2.65
CA LYS A 56 9.88 2.16 1.44
C LYS A 56 10.47 1.48 0.19
N ALA A 57 11.79 1.44 0.05
CA ALA A 57 12.47 0.79 -1.07
C ALA A 57 12.13 -0.70 -1.15
N PHE A 58 12.24 -1.42 -0.02
CA PHE A 58 11.92 -2.85 0.05
C PHE A 58 10.47 -3.18 -0.31
N LEU A 59 9.51 -2.42 0.24
CA LEU A 59 8.08 -2.63 -0.09
C LEU A 59 7.79 -2.34 -1.57
N TRP A 60 8.44 -1.33 -2.14
CA TRP A 60 8.21 -0.95 -3.53
C TRP A 60 8.87 -1.88 -4.52
N GLU A 61 10.03 -2.44 -4.18
CA GLU A 61 10.69 -3.52 -4.92
C GLU A 61 9.72 -4.70 -5.14
N MET A 62 9.03 -5.12 -4.07
CA MET A 62 8.05 -6.20 -4.13
C MET A 62 6.69 -5.77 -4.72
N GLY A 63 6.52 -4.49 -5.07
CA GLY A 63 5.27 -3.96 -5.59
C GLY A 63 4.13 -3.86 -4.56
N ALA A 64 4.47 -3.85 -3.27
CA ALA A 64 3.50 -3.81 -2.19
C ALA A 64 2.70 -2.48 -2.19
N PRO A 65 1.41 -2.49 -1.81
CA PRO A 65 0.52 -1.34 -1.94
C PRO A 65 0.64 -0.31 -0.81
N PHE A 66 1.86 -0.08 -0.31
CA PHE A 66 2.15 0.91 0.72
C PHE A 66 2.58 2.24 0.10
N LEU A 67 1.93 3.32 0.54
CA LEU A 67 2.19 4.68 0.09
C LEU A 67 2.54 5.59 1.29
N PRO A 68 3.43 6.57 1.11
CA PRO A 68 3.67 7.58 2.13
C PRO A 68 2.40 8.32 2.52
N CYS A 69 2.22 8.57 3.82
CA CYS A 69 1.12 9.39 4.31
C CYS A 69 1.31 10.85 3.88
N LYS A 70 0.25 11.49 3.37
CA LYS A 70 0.31 12.88 2.90
C LYS A 70 0.45 13.90 4.05
N THR A 71 -0.02 13.54 5.24
CA THR A 71 -0.13 14.47 6.37
C THR A 71 0.97 14.31 7.41
N ARG A 72 1.64 13.16 7.47
CA ARG A 72 2.67 12.84 8.47
C ARG A 72 3.84 12.13 7.82
N THR A 73 5.05 12.60 8.11
CA THR A 73 6.30 11.96 7.69
C THR A 73 6.57 10.70 8.51
N GLY A 74 7.33 9.75 7.95
CA GLY A 74 7.67 8.51 8.64
C GLY A 74 6.50 7.54 8.84
N ILE A 75 5.45 7.64 8.02
CA ILE A 75 4.30 6.75 8.04
C ILE A 75 3.99 6.26 6.62
N LEU A 76 3.84 4.94 6.49
CA LEU A 76 3.38 4.29 5.26
C LEU A 76 1.97 3.69 5.48
N VAL A 77 1.08 3.87 4.52
CA VAL A 77 -0.33 3.46 4.61
C VAL A 77 -0.68 2.59 3.42
N ALA A 78 -1.39 1.49 3.67
CA ALA A 78 -2.02 0.65 2.65
C ALA A 78 -3.52 0.49 2.94
N LYS A 79 -4.33 0.39 1.88
CA LYS A 79 -5.73 -0.05 2.02
C LYS A 79 -5.73 -1.56 2.28
N ALA A 80 -6.47 -2.03 3.27
CA ALA A 80 -6.35 -3.43 3.66
C ALA A 80 -6.84 -4.39 2.58
N HIS A 81 -7.91 -4.06 1.85
CA HIS A 81 -8.34 -4.89 0.71
C HIS A 81 -7.24 -5.02 -0.35
N SER A 82 -6.55 -3.92 -0.69
CA SER A 82 -5.44 -3.95 -1.64
C SER A 82 -4.24 -4.75 -1.13
N LEU A 83 -3.93 -4.64 0.18
CA LEU A 83 -2.89 -5.44 0.80
C LEU A 83 -3.24 -6.92 0.79
N LYS A 84 -4.48 -7.27 1.17
CA LYS A 84 -4.99 -8.65 1.18
C LYS A 84 -4.88 -9.31 -0.19
N MET A 85 -5.31 -8.62 -1.26
CA MET A 85 -5.18 -9.15 -2.62
C MET A 85 -3.70 -9.31 -3.01
N TRP A 86 -2.87 -8.32 -2.68
CA TRP A 86 -1.43 -8.43 -2.96
C TRP A 86 -0.77 -9.59 -2.20
N LEU A 87 -1.08 -9.79 -0.91
CA LEU A 87 -0.55 -10.90 -0.11
C LEU A 87 -0.95 -12.27 -0.67
N LYS A 88 -2.13 -12.39 -1.28
CA LYS A 88 -2.61 -13.63 -1.89
C LYS A 88 -2.01 -13.91 -3.26
N ASP A 89 -1.76 -12.87 -4.05
CA ASP A 89 -1.41 -13.03 -5.47
C ASP A 89 0.08 -12.76 -5.75
N SER A 90 0.84 -12.26 -4.77
CA SER A 90 2.22 -11.80 -4.98
C SER A 90 3.22 -12.98 -5.01
N PRO A 91 4.02 -13.13 -6.09
CA PRO A 91 5.11 -14.12 -6.16
C PRO A 91 6.15 -13.94 -5.05
N PHE A 92 6.34 -12.70 -4.58
CA PHE A 92 7.24 -12.41 -3.47
C PHE A 92 6.75 -12.95 -2.13
N CYS A 93 5.42 -13.06 -1.96
CA CYS A 93 4.82 -13.60 -0.76
C CYS A 93 4.74 -15.14 -0.82
N PHE A 94 4.64 -15.73 -2.01
CA PHE A 94 4.83 -17.18 -2.16
C PHE A 94 6.27 -17.64 -1.87
N ASP A 95 7.26 -16.78 -2.13
CA ASP A 95 8.67 -17.02 -1.75
C ASP A 95 9.00 -16.58 -0.30
N LEU A 96 8.02 -16.08 0.48
CA LEU A 96 8.18 -15.88 1.94
C LEU A 96 8.04 -17.20 2.71
N GLU A 97 7.50 -18.25 2.07
CA GLU A 97 7.83 -19.60 2.44
C GLU A 97 9.36 -19.69 2.38
N LEU A 98 10.00 -19.66 3.55
CA LEU A 98 11.34 -20.20 3.73
C LEU A 98 11.24 -21.64 3.25
N LYS A 99 11.40 -21.84 1.94
CA LYS A 99 11.84 -23.09 1.36
C LYS A 99 12.98 -23.48 2.29
N ASN A 100 12.87 -24.65 2.90
CA ASN A 100 13.98 -25.33 3.58
C ASN A 100 15.04 -25.64 2.51
N ALA A 101 15.56 -24.59 1.88
CA ALA A 101 16.60 -24.63 0.89
C ALA A 101 17.86 -24.90 1.73
N PRO A 102 18.54 -26.03 1.50
CA PRO A 102 19.72 -26.40 2.28
C PRO A 102 20.90 -25.44 2.04
N SER A 103 20.76 -24.50 1.10
CA SER A 103 21.75 -23.49 0.77
C SER A 103 21.20 -22.08 0.94
N VAL A 104 22.03 -21.20 1.50
CA VAL A 104 21.75 -19.77 1.60
C VAL A 104 21.57 -19.20 0.18
N PRO A 105 20.51 -18.41 -0.09
CA PRO A 105 20.31 -17.83 -1.41
C PRO A 105 21.48 -16.91 -1.79
N GLN A 106 22.19 -17.24 -2.86
CA GLN A 106 23.35 -16.46 -3.34
C GLN A 106 22.98 -15.02 -3.76
N LEU A 107 21.71 -14.78 -4.08
CA LEU A 107 21.21 -13.52 -4.68
C LEU A 107 20.53 -12.57 -3.67
N ASN A 108 20.43 -12.93 -2.39
CA ASN A 108 19.77 -12.12 -1.36
C ASN A 108 20.74 -11.32 -0.49
N SER A 109 21.89 -10.94 -1.03
CA SER A 109 22.79 -10.00 -0.34
C SER A 109 22.21 -8.58 -0.41
N MET A 110 22.08 -7.91 0.72
CA MET A 110 21.68 -6.51 0.81
C MET A 110 22.92 -5.61 0.69
N GLN A 111 22.79 -4.50 -0.03
CA GLN A 111 23.84 -3.49 -0.20
C GLN A 111 23.31 -2.12 0.25
N LEU A 112 24.15 -1.36 0.96
CA LEU A 112 23.84 0.02 1.34
C LEU A 112 24.08 0.95 0.14
N VAL A 113 23.05 1.68 -0.27
CA VAL A 113 23.08 2.65 -1.37
C VAL A 113 22.37 3.91 -0.90
N GLU A 114 23.04 5.05 -0.91
CA GLU A 114 22.43 6.36 -0.60
C GLU A 114 21.63 6.38 0.73
N GLY A 115 22.12 5.66 1.75
CA GLY A 115 21.47 5.59 3.07
C GLY A 115 20.25 4.66 3.14
N CYS A 116 20.06 3.76 2.17
CA CYS A 116 19.05 2.70 2.22
C CYS A 116 19.62 1.32 1.85
N PHE A 117 19.11 0.26 2.49
CA PHE A 117 19.47 -1.11 2.12
C PHE A 117 18.60 -1.58 0.95
N ILE A 118 19.26 -2.02 -0.14
CA ILE A 118 18.63 -2.57 -1.35
C ILE A 118 19.25 -3.93 -1.68
N ARG A 119 18.50 -4.87 -2.28
CA ARG A 119 19.11 -6.13 -2.77
C ARG A 119 20.19 -5.84 -3.81
N ARG A 120 21.34 -6.50 -3.69
CA ARG A 120 22.54 -6.28 -4.53
C ARG A 120 22.24 -6.33 -6.02
N GLY A 121 21.43 -7.29 -6.47
CA GLY A 121 21.07 -7.45 -7.88
C GLY A 121 20.22 -6.29 -8.44
N LEU A 122 19.56 -5.52 -7.58
CA LEU A 122 18.65 -4.44 -7.97
C LEU A 122 19.28 -3.05 -7.92
N VAL A 123 20.48 -2.92 -7.34
CA VAL A 123 21.18 -1.64 -7.23
C VAL A 123 21.37 -0.93 -8.58
N PRO A 124 21.77 -1.61 -9.68
CA PRO A 124 21.90 -0.95 -10.98
C PRO A 124 20.54 -0.43 -11.50
N ALA A 125 19.49 -1.24 -11.36
CA ALA A 125 18.14 -0.89 -11.79
C ALA A 125 17.58 0.30 -11.01
N PHE A 126 17.78 0.31 -9.70
CA PHE A 126 17.33 1.37 -8.82
C PHE A 126 17.95 2.72 -9.21
N LYS A 127 19.28 2.76 -9.39
CA LYS A 127 19.99 3.99 -9.79
C LYS A 127 19.54 4.51 -11.15
N ASP A 128 19.36 3.62 -12.12
CA ASP A 128 18.93 4.00 -13.47
C ASP A 128 17.48 4.54 -13.48
N ILE A 129 16.56 3.89 -12.77
CA ILE A 129 15.16 4.34 -12.71
C ILE A 129 15.05 5.69 -11.99
N ILE A 130 15.70 5.85 -10.82
CA ILE A 130 15.61 7.08 -10.04
C ILE A 130 16.27 8.25 -10.77
N SER A 131 17.43 8.04 -11.43
CA SER A 131 18.11 9.10 -12.17
C SER A 131 17.31 9.59 -13.38
N ARG A 132 16.63 8.70 -14.12
CA ARG A 132 15.88 9.06 -15.33
C ARG A 132 14.44 9.52 -15.07
N LEU A 133 13.74 8.86 -14.14
CA LEU A 133 12.31 9.07 -13.91
C LEU A 133 11.99 9.80 -12.60
N GLY A 134 12.95 9.94 -11.69
CA GLY A 134 12.73 10.46 -10.34
C GLY A 134 11.88 9.53 -9.48
N GLU A 135 11.10 10.08 -8.56
CA GLU A 135 10.18 9.29 -7.74
C GLU A 135 9.06 8.66 -8.60
N VAL A 136 8.94 7.33 -8.51
CA VAL A 136 7.96 6.53 -9.26
C VAL A 136 7.04 5.74 -8.32
N TYR A 137 5.83 5.44 -8.80
CA TYR A 137 4.88 4.61 -8.04
C TYR A 137 5.38 3.17 -7.84
N PRO A 138 5.03 2.51 -6.72
CA PRO A 138 5.60 1.21 -6.34
C PRO A 138 5.39 0.13 -7.39
N LYS A 139 4.14 0.00 -7.88
CA LYS A 139 3.79 -0.97 -8.92
C LYS A 139 4.56 -0.75 -10.22
N LYS A 140 4.88 0.50 -10.53
CA LYS A 140 5.63 0.84 -11.73
C LYS A 140 7.12 0.56 -11.53
N PHE A 141 7.65 0.89 -10.35
CA PHE A 141 9.01 0.55 -9.97
C PHE A 141 9.23 -0.96 -10.05
N ALA A 142 8.42 -1.77 -9.38
CA ALA A 142 8.52 -3.24 -9.41
C ALA A 142 8.49 -3.78 -10.85
N LYS A 143 7.58 -3.29 -11.69
CA LYS A 143 7.52 -3.69 -13.10
C LYS A 143 8.79 -3.36 -13.87
N LEU A 144 9.40 -2.19 -13.66
CA LEU A 144 10.62 -1.79 -14.36
C LEU A 144 11.86 -2.51 -13.80
N ALA A 145 11.91 -2.70 -12.49
CA ALA A 145 13.03 -3.32 -11.80
C ALA A 145 13.22 -4.80 -12.19
N LEU A 146 12.12 -5.51 -12.47
CA LEU A 146 12.15 -6.92 -12.89
C LEU A 146 12.45 -7.15 -14.37
N LEU A 147 12.51 -6.09 -15.19
CA LEU A 147 12.86 -6.21 -16.61
C LEU A 147 14.38 -6.33 -16.80
N SER A 148 14.80 -6.97 -17.89
CA SER A 148 16.19 -6.90 -18.36
C SER A 148 16.56 -5.47 -18.74
N ASP A 149 17.85 -5.12 -18.71
CA ASP A 149 18.30 -3.74 -18.90
C ASP A 149 17.85 -3.15 -20.24
N GLN A 150 17.91 -3.91 -21.33
CA GLN A 150 17.43 -3.49 -22.65
C GLN A 150 15.91 -3.22 -22.68
N MET A 151 15.13 -4.05 -21.98
CA MET A 151 13.67 -3.90 -21.93
C MET A 151 13.28 -2.75 -21.01
N ARG A 152 14.03 -2.55 -19.92
CA ARG A 152 13.85 -1.44 -19.00
C ARG A 152 14.08 -0.09 -19.69
N GLU A 153 15.16 0.03 -20.48
CA GLU A 153 15.46 1.25 -21.22
C GLU A 153 14.36 1.61 -22.23
N LYS A 154 13.87 0.63 -22.98
CA LYS A 154 12.72 0.82 -23.89
C LYS A 154 11.47 1.27 -23.14
N ALA A 155 11.17 0.63 -22.01
CA ALA A 155 9.99 0.97 -21.19
C ALA A 155 10.08 2.38 -20.58
N ILE A 156 11.27 2.80 -20.14
CA ILE A 156 11.52 4.16 -19.64
C ILE A 156 11.33 5.18 -20.76
N GLN A 157 11.90 4.93 -21.94
CA GLN A 157 11.80 5.82 -23.10
C GLN A 157 10.33 6.01 -23.53
N ILE A 158 9.57 4.92 -23.63
CA ILE A 158 8.14 4.95 -23.94
C ILE A 158 7.36 5.76 -22.90
N ASP A 159 7.67 5.62 -21.61
CA ASP A 159 6.99 6.38 -20.56
C ASP A 159 7.33 7.88 -20.62
N MET A 160 8.58 8.23 -20.91
CA MET A 160 9.00 9.63 -21.11
C MET A 160 8.33 10.26 -22.33
N GLU A 161 8.25 9.53 -23.44
CA GLU A 161 7.56 9.97 -24.65
C GLU A 161 6.06 10.08 -24.42
N GLY A 162 5.45 9.11 -23.73
CA GLY A 162 4.04 9.16 -23.33
C GLY A 162 3.72 10.37 -22.44
N LYS A 163 4.60 10.72 -21.49
CA LYS A 163 4.47 11.96 -20.71
C LYS A 163 4.59 13.20 -21.59
N LYS A 164 5.57 13.26 -22.50
CA LYS A 164 5.74 14.38 -23.45
C LYS A 164 4.53 14.55 -24.37
N MET A 165 3.95 13.46 -24.88
CA MET A 165 2.74 13.53 -25.71
C MET A 165 1.52 13.97 -24.92
N LYS A 166 1.33 13.49 -23.68
CA LYS A 166 0.25 13.95 -22.79
C LYS A 166 0.38 15.43 -22.44
N LEU A 167 1.60 15.95 -22.28
CA LEU A 167 1.87 17.37 -22.07
C LEU A 167 1.56 18.21 -23.33
N LYS A 168 1.85 17.69 -24.52
CA LYS A 168 1.54 18.34 -25.81
C LYS A 168 0.05 18.34 -26.16
N HIS A 169 -0.71 17.35 -25.70
CA HIS A 169 -2.16 17.24 -25.93
C HIS A 169 -3.03 17.78 -24.78
N LEU A 170 -2.46 18.51 -23.82
CA LEU A 170 -3.28 19.30 -22.89
C LEU A 170 -3.92 20.47 -23.67
N PRO A 171 -5.25 20.53 -23.84
CA PRO A 171 -5.87 21.74 -24.37
C PRO A 171 -5.54 22.90 -23.43
N ARG A 172 -5.17 24.06 -24.01
CA ARG A 172 -4.94 25.31 -23.27
C ARG A 172 -6.10 25.50 -22.28
N LYS A 173 -5.77 25.62 -20.99
CA LYS A 173 -6.74 25.84 -19.91
C LYS A 173 -7.55 27.10 -20.22
N VAL A 174 -8.83 26.93 -20.54
CA VAL A 174 -9.84 27.97 -20.37
C VAL A 174 -10.25 27.94 -18.89
N PRO A 175 -10.26 29.06 -18.16
CA PRO A 175 -10.73 29.05 -16.78
C PRO A 175 -12.25 29.02 -16.80
N GLN A 176 -12.85 27.85 -16.60
CA GLN A 176 -14.28 27.74 -16.31
C GLN A 176 -14.48 26.98 -15.00
N SER A 177 -14.80 27.77 -13.97
CA SER A 177 -15.56 27.35 -12.81
C SER A 177 -16.74 26.50 -13.23
N GLN A 178 -16.85 25.28 -12.70
CA GLN A 178 -18.11 24.59 -12.49
C GLN A 178 -17.90 23.49 -11.46
N GLU A 179 -18.32 23.76 -10.23
CA GLU A 179 -18.59 22.74 -9.23
C GLU A 179 -19.52 21.67 -9.83
N ARG A 180 -19.03 20.46 -10.03
CA ARG A 180 -19.91 19.30 -10.19
C ARG A 180 -20.12 18.71 -8.81
N ARG A 181 -21.18 19.17 -8.14
CA ARG A 181 -21.77 18.46 -6.98
C ARG A 181 -22.23 17.09 -7.45
N TRP A 182 -21.55 16.03 -7.02
CA TRP A 182 -22.02 14.67 -7.18
C TRP A 182 -23.20 14.46 -6.21
N GLN A 183 -24.43 14.61 -6.71
CA GLN A 183 -25.60 14.19 -5.96
C GLN A 183 -25.68 12.66 -5.98
N HIS A 184 -25.46 12.03 -4.82
CA HIS A 184 -25.74 10.62 -4.64
C HIS A 184 -27.26 10.37 -4.67
N PRO A 185 -27.75 9.36 -5.40
CA PRO A 185 -29.17 9.02 -5.39
C PRO A 185 -29.55 8.47 -4.01
N LYS A 186 -30.53 9.11 -3.35
CA LYS A 186 -31.09 8.67 -2.06
C LYS A 186 -31.72 7.29 -2.21
N ARG A 187 -31.06 6.24 -1.70
CA ARG A 187 -31.69 4.94 -1.45
C ARG A 187 -32.71 5.10 -0.32
N ARG A 188 -33.99 4.88 -0.63
CA ARG A 188 -35.07 4.81 0.37
C ARG A 188 -34.84 3.62 1.29
N PHE A 189 -34.65 3.86 2.58
CA PHE A 189 -34.74 2.83 3.60
C PHE A 189 -36.21 2.46 3.80
N ILE A 190 -36.60 1.26 3.38
CA ILE A 190 -37.86 0.65 3.83
C ILE A 190 -37.60 0.12 5.24
N ARG A 191 -38.10 0.81 6.25
CA ARG A 191 -38.20 0.26 7.62
C ARG A 191 -39.21 -0.88 7.59
N ARG A 192 -38.75 -2.12 7.83
CA ARG A 192 -39.63 -3.19 8.29
C ARG A 192 -40.05 -2.87 9.73
N THR A 193 -41.29 -2.46 9.93
CA THR A 193 -41.93 -2.40 11.25
C THR A 193 -42.43 -3.79 11.63
N VAL A 194 -41.86 -4.35 12.69
CA VAL A 194 -42.42 -5.50 13.42
C VAL A 194 -43.57 -4.97 14.29
N PRO A 195 -44.78 -5.56 14.29
CA PRO A 195 -45.84 -5.11 15.18
C PRO A 195 -45.65 -5.74 16.57
N SER A 196 -45.25 -4.93 17.56
CA SER A 196 -45.34 -5.30 18.97
C SER A 196 -46.72 -4.91 19.51
N HIS A 197 -47.40 -5.90 20.11
CA HIS A 197 -48.63 -5.73 20.87
C HIS A 197 -48.51 -4.60 21.89
N ALA A 198 -49.40 -3.61 21.82
CA ALA A 198 -49.63 -2.66 22.89
C ALA A 198 -51.11 -2.67 23.27
N LYS A 199 -51.35 -3.05 24.53
CA LYS A 199 -52.64 -3.02 25.23
C LYS A 199 -53.28 -1.64 25.08
N LYS A 200 -54.52 -1.59 24.60
CA LYS A 200 -55.37 -0.41 24.73
C LYS A 200 -55.87 -0.33 26.18
N ILE A 201 -55.46 0.70 26.89
CA ILE A 201 -56.21 1.26 28.00
C ILE A 201 -56.74 2.59 27.48
N LEU A 202 -58.07 2.73 27.42
CA LEU A 202 -58.71 4.04 27.48
C LEU A 202 -59.94 3.96 28.40
N PRO A 203 -60.27 5.06 29.10
CA PRO A 203 -61.22 5.10 30.18
C PRO A 203 -62.63 5.51 29.71
N GLU A 204 -63.65 5.20 30.49
CA GLU A 204 -64.69 6.15 30.95
C GLU A 204 -65.71 5.46 31.87
N ASN A 205 -65.84 5.99 33.09
CA ASN A 205 -67.03 5.90 33.95
C ASN A 205 -68.21 6.62 33.25
N PRO A 206 -69.51 6.39 33.57
CA PRO A 206 -70.03 6.25 34.94
C PRO A 206 -71.28 5.33 35.12
N GLY A 207 -71.68 5.10 36.38
CA GLY A 207 -73.12 5.00 36.73
C GLY A 207 -73.59 3.77 37.52
N ARG A 208 -73.88 4.01 38.81
CA ARG A 208 -75.08 3.60 39.59
C ARG A 208 -75.79 2.32 39.13
N ARG A 209 -75.96 1.29 39.95
CA ARG A 209 -76.64 1.25 41.26
C ARG A 209 -76.38 -0.11 41.91
#